data_AF-A0A4Y2K892-F1
#
_entry.id   AF-A0A4Y2K892-F1
#
_cell.length_a   1.000
_cell.length_b   1.000
_cell.length_c   1.000
_cell.angle_alpha   90.00
_cell.angle_beta   90.00
_cell.angle_gamma   90.00
#
_symmetry.space_group_name_H-M   'P 1'
#
loop_
_entity.id
_entity.type
_entity.pdbx_description
1 polymer ?
#
loop_
_entity_poly.entity_id
_entity_poly.type
_entity_poly.pdbx_seq_one_letter_code
_entity_poly.pdbx_strand_id
1 'polypeptide(L)'
;MLKWHQKERLNLKEKIDVLEVAEKEKLSVRSLAKRSHVGKTQISELLKDKEGIRKMWVLNSNENLKFRKTETSEIDEVLMKCFRSARAKNIPVGGVLVQEKAREVGESLGLETFKPSNGWLEKFRTRHNISFKQICGKKKSVNPNEVSD
;
A
#
# COMPACT_ATOMS: atom_id res chain seq x y z
N MET A 1 -32.61 5.90 15.11
CA MET A 1 -31.46 5.06 14.70
C MET A 1 -30.31 5.95 14.23
N LEU A 2 -29.25 6.08 15.03
CA LEU A 2 -28.04 6.78 14.60
C LEU A 2 -27.21 5.82 13.74
N LYS A 3 -27.24 6.04 12.42
CA LYS A 3 -26.31 5.38 11.49
C LYS A 3 -24.89 5.82 11.84
N TRP A 4 -24.15 4.94 12.49
CA TRP A 4 -22.70 5.06 12.63
C TRP A 4 -22.10 4.91 11.23
N HIS A 5 -21.92 6.02 10.50
CA HIS A 5 -21.08 6.02 9.33
C HIS A 5 -19.66 5.72 9.80
N GLN A 6 -19.16 4.52 9.51
CA GLN A 6 -17.74 4.22 9.68
C GLN A 6 -16.97 5.29 8.91
N LYS A 7 -16.09 6.02 9.61
CA LYS A 7 -15.22 7.02 8.99
C LYS A 7 -14.25 6.28 8.08
N GLU A 8 -14.53 6.30 6.78
CA GLU A 8 -13.63 5.75 5.78
C GLU A 8 -12.31 6.56 5.84
N ARG A 9 -11.18 5.86 5.94
CA ARG A 9 -9.86 6.50 6.01
C ARG A 9 -9.32 6.66 4.60
N LEU A 10 -9.08 7.90 4.18
CA LEU A 10 -8.45 8.19 2.89
C LEU A 10 -7.04 7.57 2.82
N ASN A 11 -6.76 6.87 1.73
CA ASN A 11 -5.41 6.44 1.37
C ASN A 11 -4.61 7.61 0.76
N LEU A 12 -3.28 7.46 0.61
CA LEU A 12 -2.41 8.57 0.19
C LEU A 12 -2.79 9.17 -1.17
N LYS A 13 -3.29 8.35 -2.11
CA LYS A 13 -3.75 8.84 -3.41
C LYS A 13 -5.03 9.67 -3.26
N GLU A 14 -6.02 9.14 -2.55
CA GLU A 14 -7.27 9.86 -2.30
C GLU A 14 -7.04 11.18 -1.55
N LYS A 15 -6.08 11.20 -0.63
CA LYS A 15 -5.66 12.42 0.05
C LYS A 15 -5.14 13.48 -0.93
N ILE A 16 -4.34 13.07 -1.93
CA ILE A 16 -3.83 13.97 -2.97
C ILE A 16 -4.96 14.45 -3.89
N ASP A 17 -5.85 13.55 -4.33
CA ASP A 17 -7.01 13.90 -5.17
C ASP A 17 -7.88 14.96 -4.48
N VAL A 18 -8.11 14.84 -3.17
CA VAL A 18 -8.85 15.83 -2.37
C VAL A 18 -8.13 17.18 -2.31
N LEU A 19 -6.80 17.19 -2.15
CA LEU A 19 -6.01 18.42 -2.14
C LEU A 19 -6.05 19.13 -3.50
N GLU A 20 -5.96 18.39 -4.61
CA GLU A 20 -6.04 18.95 -5.95
C GLU A 20 -7.41 19.57 -6.23
N VAL A 21 -8.49 18.87 -5.86
CA VAL A 21 -9.86 19.41 -5.96
C VAL A 21 -10.02 20.67 -5.11
N ALA A 22 -9.49 20.66 -3.88
CA ALA A 22 -9.57 21.82 -3.00
C ALA A 22 -8.87 23.06 -3.57
N GLU A 23 -7.72 22.89 -4.24
CA GLU A 23 -6.98 23.98 -4.87
C GLU A 23 -7.64 24.47 -6.16
N LYS A 24 -8.09 23.55 -7.01
CA LYS A 24 -8.71 23.86 -8.31
C LYS A 24 -10.09 24.50 -8.16
N GLU A 25 -10.92 23.93 -7.30
CA GLU A 25 -12.33 24.31 -7.17
C GLU A 25 -12.60 25.21 -5.96
N LYS A 26 -11.60 25.44 -5.08
CA LYS A 26 -11.70 26.29 -3.87
C LYS A 26 -12.92 25.95 -2.98
N LEU A 27 -13.25 24.66 -2.91
CA LEU A 27 -14.41 24.19 -2.17
C LEU A 27 -14.24 24.30 -0.65
N SER A 28 -15.35 24.50 0.06
CA SER A 28 -15.36 24.49 1.53
C SER A 28 -15.15 23.08 2.11
N VAL A 29 -14.66 23.00 3.35
CA VAL A 29 -14.47 21.75 4.09
C VAL A 29 -15.72 20.88 4.11
N ARG A 30 -16.91 21.49 4.22
CA ARG A 30 -18.19 20.78 4.20
C ARG A 30 -18.44 20.11 2.84
N SER A 31 -18.11 20.79 1.75
CA SER A 31 -18.34 20.30 0.38
C SER A 31 -17.36 19.18 0.03
N LEU A 32 -16.08 19.34 0.40
CA LEU A 32 -15.05 18.31 0.24
C LEU A 32 -15.37 17.04 1.04
N ALA A 33 -15.84 17.20 2.29
CA ALA A 33 -16.26 16.09 3.14
C ALA A 33 -17.42 15.30 2.51
N LYS A 34 -18.41 16.00 1.94
CA LYS A 34 -19.54 15.37 1.26
C LYS A 34 -19.09 14.63 0.00
N ARG A 35 -18.25 15.26 -0.84
CA ARG A 35 -17.75 14.68 -2.11
C ARG A 35 -16.88 13.45 -1.89
N SER A 36 -16.06 13.47 -0.83
CA SER A 36 -15.12 12.39 -0.52
C SER A 36 -15.70 11.35 0.43
N HIS A 37 -16.96 11.51 0.85
CA HIS A 37 -17.65 10.66 1.81
C HIS A 37 -16.92 10.46 3.16
N VAL A 38 -16.21 11.50 3.63
CA VAL A 38 -15.47 11.45 4.89
C VAL A 38 -15.88 12.54 5.86
N GLY A 39 -15.47 12.40 7.12
CA GLY A 39 -15.76 13.37 8.17
C GLY A 39 -15.05 14.71 7.95
N LYS A 40 -15.72 15.83 8.28
CA LYS A 40 -15.16 17.19 8.20
C LYS A 40 -13.83 17.34 8.95
N THR A 41 -13.70 16.67 10.09
CA THR A 41 -12.45 16.67 10.88
C THR A 41 -11.29 16.13 10.08
N GLN A 42 -11.49 15.02 9.34
CA GLN A 42 -10.44 14.42 8.52
C GLN A 42 -10.04 15.33 7.35
N ILE A 43 -10.99 16.01 6.71
CA ILE A 43 -10.68 17.02 5.68
C ILE A 43 -9.92 18.21 6.28
N SER A 44 -10.31 18.67 7.47
CA SER A 44 -9.63 19.78 8.15
C SER A 44 -8.18 19.43 8.50
N GLU A 45 -7.96 18.24 9.06
CA GLU A 45 -6.62 17.71 9.35
C GLU A 45 -5.79 17.53 8.08
N LEU A 46 -6.41 17.00 7.01
CA LEU A 46 -5.78 16.83 5.71
C LEU A 46 -5.32 18.16 5.10
N LEU A 47 -6.16 19.20 5.15
CA LEU A 47 -5.81 20.51 4.62
C LEU A 47 -4.74 21.21 5.46
N LYS A 48 -4.70 20.95 6.77
CA LYS A 48 -3.63 21.44 7.66
C LYS A 48 -2.28 20.79 7.35
N ASP A 49 -2.26 19.49 7.08
CA ASP A 49 -1.04 18.72 6.77
C ASP A 49 -0.81 18.54 5.25
N LYS A 50 -1.30 19.47 4.43
CA LYS A 50 -1.23 19.37 2.95
C LYS A 50 0.20 19.23 2.44
N GLU A 51 1.16 19.92 3.05
CA GLU A 51 2.57 19.88 2.66
C GLU A 51 3.22 18.55 3.03
N GLY A 52 2.92 18.03 4.23
CA GLY A 52 3.38 16.71 4.66
C GLY A 52 2.86 15.59 3.77
N ILE A 53 1.59 15.66 3.37
CA ILE A 53 0.95 14.71 2.46
C ILE A 53 1.58 14.79 1.05
N ARG A 54 1.79 16.00 0.51
CA ARG A 54 2.47 16.20 -0.79
C ARG A 54 3.91 15.72 -0.77
N LYS A 55 4.65 16.03 0.30
CA LYS A 55 6.01 15.53 0.50
C LYS A 55 5.99 14.00 0.56
N MET A 56 5.09 13.40 1.30
CA MET A 56 4.95 11.94 1.36
C MET A 56 4.63 11.33 0.00
N TRP A 57 3.77 11.95 -0.80
CA TRP A 57 3.49 11.53 -2.18
C TRP A 57 4.72 11.60 -3.09
N VAL A 58 5.47 12.71 -3.03
CA VAL A 58 6.71 12.88 -3.77
C VAL A 58 7.78 11.89 -3.30
N LEU A 59 7.93 11.63 -2.01
CA LEU A 59 8.89 10.68 -1.45
C LEU A 59 8.50 9.21 -1.66
N ASN A 60 7.21 8.90 -1.74
CA ASN A 60 6.79 7.57 -2.15
C ASN A 60 7.13 7.34 -3.63
N SER A 61 7.11 8.41 -4.42
CA SER A 61 7.55 8.42 -5.81
C SER A 61 9.09 8.40 -5.94
N ASN A 62 9.80 9.16 -5.10
CA ASN A 62 11.26 9.30 -5.04
C ASN A 62 11.83 8.51 -3.85
N GLU A 63 12.43 7.36 -4.15
CA GLU A 63 13.01 6.33 -3.24
C GLU A 63 14.07 6.81 -2.21
N ASN A 64 14.29 8.11 -1.99
CA ASN A 64 15.55 8.63 -1.45
C ASN A 64 15.54 9.26 -0.04
N LEU A 65 14.47 9.18 0.76
CA LEU A 65 14.54 9.68 2.15
C LEU A 65 14.45 8.59 3.22
N LYS A 66 15.64 8.01 3.46
CA LYS A 66 16.19 7.65 4.78
C LYS A 66 15.24 6.89 5.71
N PHE A 67 14.94 5.65 5.35
CA PHE A 67 14.79 4.63 6.39
C PHE A 67 16.18 4.30 6.93
N ARG A 68 16.30 4.10 8.25
CA ARG A 68 17.53 3.64 8.91
C ARG A 68 18.04 2.43 8.11
N LYS A 69 19.24 2.51 7.52
CA LYS A 69 19.85 1.40 6.78
C LYS A 69 19.94 0.20 7.72
N THR A 70 19.00 -0.73 7.57
CA THR A 70 19.08 -2.08 8.14
C THR A 70 19.64 -2.99 7.06
N GLU A 71 20.18 -4.16 7.41
CA GLU A 71 20.62 -5.15 6.41
C GLU A 71 19.52 -5.47 5.38
N THR A 72 18.26 -5.35 5.78
CA THR A 72 17.08 -5.54 4.92
C THR A 72 16.72 -4.35 4.02
N SER A 73 17.42 -3.21 4.14
CA SER A 73 17.14 -2.01 3.31
C SER A 73 17.57 -2.20 1.85
N GLU A 74 18.66 -2.93 1.60
CA GLU A 74 19.08 -3.29 0.24
C GLU A 74 18.08 -4.24 -0.43
N ILE A 75 17.50 -5.17 0.35
CA ILE A 75 16.42 -6.04 -0.12
C ILE A 75 15.19 -5.20 -0.50
N ASP A 76 14.77 -4.25 0.36
CA ASP A 76 13.63 -3.35 0.10
C ASP A 76 13.84 -2.57 -1.22
N GLU A 77 15.02 -1.99 -1.45
CA GLU A 77 15.33 -1.20 -2.65
C GLU A 77 15.28 -2.03 -3.95
N VAL A 78 16.00 -3.16 -3.98
CA VAL A 78 16.02 -4.05 -5.15
C VAL A 78 14.62 -4.57 -5.46
N LEU A 79 13.88 -4.96 -4.41
CA LEU A 79 12.54 -5.51 -4.56
C LEU A 79 11.55 -4.44 -5.05
N MET A 80 11.68 -3.19 -4.60
CA MET A 80 10.81 -2.11 -5.06
C MET A 80 11.02 -1.82 -6.56
N LYS A 81 12.26 -1.86 -7.03
CA LYS A 81 12.59 -1.73 -8.46
C LYS A 81 11.98 -2.85 -9.30
N CYS A 82 12.06 -4.11 -8.82
CA CYS A 82 11.40 -5.25 -9.46
C CYS A 82 9.88 -5.08 -9.48
N PHE A 83 9.28 -4.64 -8.36
CA PHE A 83 7.85 -4.42 -8.25
C PHE A 83 7.35 -3.36 -9.24
N ARG A 84 8.04 -2.21 -9.33
CA ARG A 84 7.74 -1.15 -10.29
C ARG A 84 7.81 -1.64 -11.74
N SER A 85 8.84 -2.42 -12.07
CA SER A 85 9.00 -3.01 -13.40
C SER A 85 7.88 -3.98 -13.75
N ALA A 86 7.43 -4.81 -12.80
CA ALA A 86 6.31 -5.72 -13.00
C ALA A 86 4.98 -4.97 -13.18
N ARG A 87 4.75 -3.90 -12.40
CA ARG A 87 3.58 -3.02 -12.53
C ARG A 87 3.54 -2.30 -13.87
N ALA A 88 4.67 -1.80 -14.36
CA ALA A 88 4.78 -1.18 -15.68
C ALA A 88 4.41 -2.14 -16.82
N LYS A 89 4.66 -3.44 -16.62
CA LYS A 89 4.26 -4.52 -17.54
C LYS A 89 2.83 -5.04 -17.29
N ASN A 90 2.05 -4.38 -16.43
CA ASN A 90 0.70 -4.80 -16.02
C ASN A 90 0.63 -6.21 -15.37
N ILE A 91 1.74 -6.74 -14.86
CA ILE A 91 1.79 -8.07 -14.25
C ILE A 91 1.21 -8.01 -12.83
N PRO A 92 0.17 -8.80 -12.49
CA PRO A 92 -0.31 -8.98 -11.12
C PRO A 92 0.82 -9.43 -10.18
N VAL A 93 1.12 -8.64 -9.16
CA VAL A 93 2.08 -9.02 -8.12
C VAL A 93 1.33 -9.19 -6.81
N GLY A 94 1.24 -10.43 -6.34
CA GLY A 94 0.62 -10.79 -5.06
C GLY A 94 1.63 -10.83 -3.92
N GLY A 95 1.15 -10.86 -2.68
CA GLY A 95 2.00 -10.88 -1.49
C GLY A 95 2.97 -12.06 -1.43
N VAL A 96 2.52 -13.26 -1.82
CA VAL A 96 3.36 -14.47 -1.89
C VAL A 96 4.53 -14.27 -2.85
N LEU A 97 4.26 -13.72 -4.04
CA LEU A 97 5.27 -13.44 -5.04
C LEU A 97 6.31 -12.41 -4.55
N VAL A 98 5.86 -11.42 -3.77
CA VAL A 98 6.75 -10.43 -3.14
C VAL A 98 7.64 -11.10 -2.10
N GLN A 99 7.11 -12.01 -1.28
CA GLN A 99 7.89 -12.74 -0.29
C GLN A 99 8.91 -13.69 -0.94
N GLU A 100 8.52 -14.42 -1.98
CA GLU A 100 9.44 -15.28 -2.75
C GLU A 100 10.58 -14.46 -3.35
N LYS A 101 10.24 -13.34 -4.01
CA LYS A 101 11.26 -12.49 -4.61
C LYS A 101 12.17 -11.83 -3.57
N ALA A 102 11.63 -11.46 -2.42
CA ALA A 102 12.42 -10.91 -1.32
C ALA A 102 13.43 -11.93 -0.77
N ARG A 103 13.07 -13.21 -0.71
CA ARG A 103 13.97 -14.30 -0.33
C ARG A 103 15.09 -14.48 -1.35
N GLU A 104 14.77 -14.55 -2.65
CA GLU A 104 15.79 -14.67 -3.72
C GLU A 104 16.78 -13.49 -3.70
N VAL A 105 16.28 -12.28 -3.46
CA VAL A 105 17.12 -11.08 -3.33
C VAL A 105 17.99 -11.16 -2.09
N GLY A 106 17.44 -11.62 -0.95
CA GLY A 106 18.21 -11.84 0.28
C GLY A 106 19.35 -12.85 0.08
N GLU A 107 19.07 -14.00 -0.54
CA GLU A 107 20.07 -15.01 -0.89
C GLU A 107 21.16 -14.45 -1.79
N SER A 108 20.79 -13.69 -2.83
CA SER A 108 21.74 -13.05 -3.76
C SER A 108 22.64 -12.01 -3.10
N LEU A 109 22.20 -11.44 -1.97
CA LEU A 109 22.95 -10.46 -1.17
C LEU A 109 23.72 -11.13 0.00
N GLY A 110 23.71 -12.47 0.11
CA GLY A 110 24.35 -13.19 1.21
C GLY A 110 23.60 -13.13 2.55
N LEU A 111 22.33 -12.72 2.53
CA LEU A 111 21.45 -12.63 3.70
C LEU A 111 20.56 -13.87 3.83
N GLU A 112 21.17 -15.06 3.89
CA GLU A 112 20.45 -16.35 3.93
C GLU A 112 19.52 -16.52 5.15
N THR A 113 19.77 -15.77 6.22
CA THR A 113 18.93 -15.77 7.43
C THR A 113 17.68 -14.90 7.29
N PHE A 114 17.57 -14.09 6.24
CA PHE A 114 16.43 -13.23 6.00
C PHE A 114 15.17 -14.04 5.70
N LYS A 115 14.16 -13.89 6.57
CA LYS A 115 12.84 -14.52 6.39
C LYS A 115 11.79 -13.45 6.12
N PRO A 116 11.27 -13.32 4.89
CA PRO A 116 10.24 -12.35 4.54
C PRO A 116 8.88 -12.78 5.11
N SER A 117 8.73 -12.61 6.43
CA SER A 117 7.51 -12.94 7.18
C SER A 117 6.33 -12.08 6.76
N ASN A 118 5.12 -12.47 7.17
CA ASN A 118 3.90 -11.67 6.93
C ASN A 118 4.01 -10.26 7.55
N GLY A 119 4.63 -10.15 8.72
CA GLY A 119 4.86 -8.85 9.37
C GLY A 119 5.89 -7.99 8.62
N TRP A 120 6.91 -8.60 8.01
CA TRP A 120 7.82 -7.88 7.12
C TRP A 120 7.10 -7.41 5.85
N LEU A 121 6.28 -8.27 5.23
CA LEU A 121 5.49 -7.91 4.05
C LEU A 121 4.50 -6.77 4.33
N GLU A 122 3.86 -6.75 5.51
CA GLU A 122 3.03 -5.63 5.97
C GLU A 122 3.80 -4.33 6.09
N LYS A 123 5.00 -4.38 6.67
CA LYS A 123 5.88 -3.21 6.76
C LYS A 123 6.31 -2.73 5.38
N PHE A 124 6.72 -3.63 4.50
CA PHE A 124 7.09 -3.31 3.11
C PHE A 124 5.93 -2.63 2.38
N ARG A 125 4.71 -3.20 2.45
CA ARG A 125 3.50 -2.59 1.89
C ARG A 125 3.23 -1.20 2.44
N THR A 126 3.32 -1.05 3.76
CA THR A 126 3.04 0.22 4.44
C THR A 126 4.06 1.28 4.04
N ARG A 127 5.35 0.93 3.98
CA ARG A 127 6.44 1.83 3.57
C ARG A 127 6.26 2.33 2.13
N HIS A 128 5.90 1.43 1.22
CA HIS A 128 5.81 1.73 -0.21
C HIS A 128 4.37 1.99 -0.70
N ASN A 129 3.40 2.12 0.21
CA ASN A 129 1.98 2.35 -0.09
C ASN A 129 1.42 1.36 -1.13
N ILE A 130 1.79 0.08 -1.00
CA ILE A 130 1.38 -0.98 -1.93
C ILE A 130 0.07 -1.61 -1.45
N SER A 131 -0.94 -1.55 -2.31
CA SER A 131 -2.19 -2.31 -2.18
C SER A 131 -2.11 -3.54 -3.09
N PHE A 132 -2.18 -4.73 -2.50
CA PHE A 132 -2.49 -5.93 -3.27
C PHE A 132 -3.99 -6.00 -3.45
N LYS A 133 -4.46 -5.98 -4.70
CA LYS A 133 -5.85 -6.31 -4.99
C LYS A 133 -6.06 -7.77 -4.55
N GLN A 134 -6.96 -8.00 -3.60
CA GLN A 134 -7.37 -9.37 -3.28
C GLN A 134 -8.01 -9.98 -4.53
N ILE A 135 -7.33 -10.94 -5.14
CA ILE A 135 -7.98 -11.86 -6.06
C ILE A 135 -8.67 -12.88 -5.15
N CYS A 136 -9.91 -12.60 -4.77
CA CYS A 136 -10.78 -13.61 -4.15
C CYS A 136 -11.14 -14.63 -5.24
N GLY A 137 -10.30 -15.66 -5.39
CA GLY A 137 -10.41 -16.69 -6.41
C GLY A 137 -10.38 -18.08 -5.80
N LYS A 138 -11.57 -18.58 -5.45
CA LYS A 138 -11.97 -20.00 -5.25
C LYS A 138 -11.00 -20.90 -4.47
N LYS A 139 -11.29 -21.10 -3.18
CA LYS A 139 -10.99 -22.39 -2.53
C LYS A 139 -11.77 -23.48 -3.29
N LYS A 140 -11.12 -24.26 -4.13
CA LYS A 140 -11.63 -25.60 -4.47
C LYS A 140 -11.48 -26.42 -3.20
N SER A 141 -12.58 -26.60 -2.48
CA SER A 141 -12.70 -27.66 -1.49
C SER A 141 -12.55 -29.00 -2.23
N VAL A 142 -11.38 -29.63 -2.11
CA VAL A 142 -11.26 -31.05 -2.43
C VAL A 142 -11.90 -31.78 -1.26
N ASN A 143 -13.00 -32.48 -1.53
CA ASN A 143 -13.62 -33.39 -0.58
C ASN A 143 -12.93 -34.75 -0.76
N PRO A 144 -12.20 -35.28 0.23
CA PRO A 144 -11.70 -36.64 0.16
C PRO A 144 -12.73 -37.54 0.83
N ASN A 145 -13.63 -38.15 0.05
CA ASN A 145 -14.39 -39.34 0.44
C ASN A 145 -15.16 -39.87 -0.77
N GLU A 146 -14.46 -40.55 -1.68
CA GLU A 146 -15.06 -41.65 -2.44
C GLU A 146 -14.08 -42.81 -2.36
N VAL A 147 -14.46 -43.78 -1.52
CA VAL A 147 -13.87 -45.12 -1.42
C VAL A 147 -14.63 -46.00 -2.41
N SER A 148 -13.89 -46.66 -3.29
CA SER A 148 -14.23 -47.87 -4.07
C SER A 148 -12.87 -48.37 -4.56
N ASP A 149 -12.40 -49.60 -4.37
CA ASP A 149 -13.04 -50.92 -4.24
C ASP A 149 -12.84 -51.59 -2.87
#